data_AF-E0UKG2-F1
#
_entry.id   AF-E0UKG2-F1
#
_cell.length_a   1.000
_cell.length_b   1.000
_cell.length_c   1.000
_cell.angle_alpha   90.00
_cell.angle_beta   90.00
_cell.angle_gamma   90.00
#
_symmetry.space_group_name_H-M   'P 1'
#
loop_
_entity.id
_entity.type
_entity.pdbx_description
1 polymer ?
#
loop_
_entity_poly.entity_id
_entity_poly.type
_entity_poly.pdbx_seq_one_letter_code
_entity_poly.pdbx_strand_id
1 'polypeptide(L)'
;MTETPKERLKLHTTLNAITPEQLDGIIFTLKPPPGIIPPFPASQGQRVTALLNWAESPGGCKLEPVEQILNDIISRTRSTVEYPGELKKNLDLT
;
A
#
# COMPACT_ATOMS: atom_id res chain seq x y z
N MET A 1 -1.00 -2.68 -21.08
CA MET A 1 -0.95 -1.21 -21.16
C MET A 1 0.35 -0.77 -20.52
N THR A 2 1.09 0.14 -21.16
CA THR A 2 2.33 0.69 -20.60
C THR A 2 1.94 1.96 -19.82
N GLU A 3 2.25 2.03 -18.53
CA GLU A 3 2.03 3.25 -17.77
C GLU A 3 2.85 4.40 -18.36
N THR A 4 2.25 5.59 -18.40
CA THR A 4 2.94 6.80 -18.81
C THR A 4 3.93 7.24 -17.72
N PRO A 5 4.97 8.03 -18.06
CA PRO A 5 5.91 8.56 -17.07
C PRO A 5 5.25 9.33 -15.91
N LYS A 6 4.09 9.95 -16.18
CA LYS A 6 3.32 10.70 -15.19
C LYS A 6 2.61 9.79 -14.19
N GLU A 7 2.01 8.70 -14.67
CA GLU A 7 1.35 7.71 -13.82
C GLU A 7 2.38 7.01 -12.95
N ARG A 8 3.51 6.62 -13.53
CA ARG A 8 4.65 6.04 -12.80
C ARG A 8 5.18 6.96 -11.69
N LEU A 9 5.32 8.26 -11.96
CA LEU A 9 5.73 9.24 -10.93
C LEU A 9 4.70 9.37 -9.82
N LYS A 10 3.40 9.39 -10.16
CA LYS A 10 2.31 9.45 -9.19
C LYS A 10 2.36 8.22 -8.28
N LEU A 11 2.44 7.01 -8.86
CA LEU A 11 2.52 5.76 -8.12
C LEU A 11 3.74 5.73 -7.18
N HIS A 12 4.93 6.08 -7.71
CA HIS A 12 6.14 6.17 -6.90
C HIS A 12 5.99 7.15 -5.73
N THR A 13 5.42 8.33 -5.98
CA THR A 13 5.21 9.34 -4.93
C THR A 13 4.22 8.86 -3.88
N THR A 14 3.12 8.23 -4.28
CA THR A 14 2.12 7.71 -3.34
C THR A 14 2.67 6.55 -2.50
N LEU A 15 3.45 5.63 -3.08
CA LEU A 15 4.13 4.56 -2.35
C LEU A 15 5.19 5.07 -1.35
N ASN A 16 5.78 6.24 -1.59
CA ASN A 16 6.69 6.86 -0.63
C ASN A 16 5.96 7.61 0.50
N ALA A 17 4.65 7.84 0.37
CA ALA A 17 3.84 8.55 1.36
C ALA A 17 3.11 7.61 2.34
N ILE A 18 3.01 6.31 2.03
CA ILE A 18 2.46 5.31 2.96
C ILE A 18 3.47 4.95 4.05
N THR A 19 3.04 4.26 5.11
CA THR A 19 3.97 3.80 6.16
C THR A 19 4.82 2.61 5.69
N PRO A 20 5.99 2.36 6.32
CA PRO A 20 6.80 1.18 6.02
C PRO A 20 6.04 -0.13 6.17
N GLU A 21 5.15 -0.25 7.17
CA GLU A 21 4.33 -1.45 7.41
C GLU A 21 3.29 -1.66 6.32
N GLN A 22 2.72 -0.58 5.79
CA GLN A 22 1.82 -0.65 4.64
C GLN A 22 2.57 -1.12 3.38
N LEU A 23 3.79 -0.62 3.16
CA LEU A 23 4.64 -1.09 2.07
C LEU A 23 5.01 -2.57 2.24
N ASP A 24 5.32 -3.00 3.46
CA ASP A 24 5.56 -4.41 3.77
C ASP A 24 4.33 -5.29 3.47
N GLY A 25 3.12 -4.79 3.75
CA GLY A 25 1.87 -5.44 3.36
C GLY A 25 1.71 -5.62 1.86
N ILE A 26 2.10 -4.60 1.06
CA ILE A 26 2.11 -4.69 -0.41
C ILE A 26 3.11 -5.76 -0.87
N ILE A 27 4.35 -5.70 -0.37
CA ILE A 27 5.41 -6.67 -0.71
C ILE A 27 4.98 -8.10 -0.37
N PHE A 28 4.41 -8.30 0.82
CA PHE A 28 3.91 -9.60 1.27
C PHE A 28 2.81 -10.13 0.35
N THR A 29 1.89 -9.27 -0.08
CA THR A 29 0.76 -9.64 -0.93
C THR A 29 1.21 -10.01 -2.34
N LEU A 30 2.13 -9.24 -2.92
CA LEU A 30 2.64 -9.44 -4.27
C LEU A 30 3.65 -10.58 -4.39
N LYS A 31 4.28 -10.99 -3.28
CA LYS A 31 5.25 -12.09 -3.20
C LYS A 31 6.34 -12.04 -4.28
N PRO A 32 7.11 -10.94 -4.35
CA PRO A 32 8.27 -10.90 -5.25
C PRO A 32 9.27 -12.00 -4.88
N PRO A 33 10.09 -12.47 -5.82
CA PRO A 33 11.15 -13.43 -5.53
C PRO A 33 12.08 -12.93 -4.40
N PRO A 34 12.60 -13.83 -3.56
CA PRO A 34 13.47 -13.45 -2.45
C PRO A 34 14.72 -12.71 -2.96
N GLY A 35 15.14 -11.68 -2.23
CA GLY A 35 16.33 -10.88 -2.55
C GLY A 35 16.12 -9.76 -3.57
N ILE A 36 14.93 -9.66 -4.19
CA ILE A 36 14.63 -8.58 -5.15
C ILE A 36 14.37 -7.25 -4.45
N ILE A 37 13.59 -7.28 -3.37
CA ILE A 37 13.31 -6.09 -2.55
C ILE A 37 14.25 -6.12 -1.35
N PRO A 38 15.09 -5.09 -1.14
CA PRO A 38 15.98 -5.08 0.00
C PRO A 38 15.16 -5.01 1.31
N PRO A 39 15.54 -5.79 2.33
CA PRO A 39 14.92 -5.71 3.64
C PRO A 39 15.36 -4.43 4.38
N PHE A 40 14.77 -4.18 5.55
CA PHE A 40 15.29 -3.19 6.49
C PHE A 40 16.78 -3.47 6.79
N PRO A 41 17.68 -2.46 6.87
CA PRO A 41 17.41 -1.02 7.01
C PRO A 41 17.40 -0.20 5.71
N ALA A 42 17.17 -0.81 4.54
CA ALA A 42 17.05 -0.03 3.30
C ALA A 42 15.95 1.03 3.37
N SER A 43 16.18 2.19 2.77
CA SER A 43 15.21 3.29 2.83
C SER A 43 13.93 2.95 2.07
N GLN A 44 12.80 3.56 2.47
CA GLN A 44 11.53 3.34 1.78
C GLN A 44 11.63 3.66 0.28
N GLY A 45 12.29 4.74 -0.10
CA GLY A 45 12.51 5.08 -1.52
C GLY A 45 13.28 4.01 -2.31
N GLN A 46 14.29 3.39 -1.70
CA GLN A 46 15.01 2.27 -2.31
C GLN A 46 14.10 1.05 -2.51
N ARG A 47 13.29 0.73 -1.49
CA ARG A 47 12.37 -0.42 -1.51
C ARG A 47 11.24 -0.22 -2.52
N VAL A 48 10.66 0.98 -2.59
CA VAL A 48 9.65 1.37 -3.59
C VAL A 48 10.23 1.28 -5.00
N THR A 49 11.43 1.82 -5.21
CA THR A 49 12.08 1.75 -6.53
C THR A 49 12.32 0.30 -6.96
N ALA A 50 12.81 -0.55 -6.05
CA ALA A 50 13.02 -1.97 -6.32
C ALA A 50 11.70 -2.70 -6.65
N LEU A 51 10.61 -2.38 -5.94
CA LEU A 51 9.28 -2.94 -6.17
C LEU A 51 8.76 -2.61 -7.56
N LEU A 52 8.82 -1.34 -7.96
CA LEU A 52 8.35 -0.90 -9.27
C LEU A 52 9.20 -1.50 -10.40
N ASN A 53 10.52 -1.49 -10.26
CA ASN A 53 11.43 -2.10 -11.24
C ASN A 53 11.16 -3.59 -11.42
N TRP A 54 10.91 -4.32 -10.32
CA TRP A 54 10.54 -5.74 -10.40
C TRP A 54 9.20 -5.92 -11.09
N ALA A 55 8.17 -5.16 -10.69
CA ALA A 55 6.84 -5.25 -11.26
C ALA A 55 6.84 -5.01 -12.78
N GLU A 56 7.67 -4.08 -13.27
CA GLU A 56 7.84 -3.80 -14.70
C GLU A 56 8.68 -4.85 -15.45
N SER A 57 9.47 -5.65 -14.74
CA SER A 57 10.37 -6.64 -15.34
C SER A 57 9.60 -7.74 -16.11
N PRO A 58 10.25 -8.46 -17.04
CA PRO A 58 9.61 -9.55 -17.79
C PRO A 58 8.98 -10.65 -16.92
N GLY A 59 9.45 -10.85 -15.69
CA GLY A 59 8.90 -11.81 -14.71
C GLY A 59 8.11 -11.15 -13.57
N GLY A 60 7.82 -9.85 -13.68
CA GLY A 60 7.06 -9.08 -12.70
C GLY A 60 5.56 -9.18 -12.86
N CYS A 61 4.83 -8.64 -11.89
CA CYS A 61 3.36 -8.63 -11.88
C CYS A 61 2.72 -7.51 -12.71
N LYS A 62 3.49 -6.65 -13.38
CA LYS A 62 3.06 -5.34 -13.90
C LYS A 62 2.69 -4.38 -12.77
N LEU A 63 2.51 -3.11 -13.11
CA LEU A 63 2.26 -2.06 -12.12
C LEU A 63 0.79 -2.00 -11.65
N GLU A 64 -0.15 -2.44 -12.48
CA GLU A 64 -1.59 -2.43 -12.15
C GLU A 64 -1.92 -3.16 -10.83
N PRO A 65 -1.41 -4.37 -10.52
CA PRO A 65 -1.61 -4.99 -9.21
C PRO A 65 -1.02 -4.19 -8.04
N VAL A 66 0.08 -3.47 -8.26
CA VAL A 66 0.69 -2.60 -7.23
C VAL A 66 -0.26 -1.45 -6.91
N GLU A 67 -0.83 -0.81 -7.94
CA GLU A 67 -1.79 0.26 -7.79
C GLU A 67 -3.08 -0.19 -7.09
N GLN A 68 -3.61 -1.36 -7.47
CA GLN A 68 -4.83 -1.90 -6.87
C GLN A 68 -4.67 -2.12 -5.37
N ILE A 69 -3.60 -2.79 -4.94
CA ILE A 69 -3.34 -3.07 -3.51
C ILE A 69 -3.09 -1.75 -2.76
N LEU A 70 -2.37 -0.81 -3.35
CA LEU A 70 -2.17 0.51 -2.76
C LEU A 70 -3.48 1.25 -2.53
N ASN A 71 -4.39 1.23 -3.50
CA ASN A 71 -5.71 1.84 -3.38
C ASN A 71 -6.57 1.16 -2.31
N ASP A 72 -6.49 -0.16 -2.18
CA ASP A 72 -7.17 -0.91 -1.12
C ASP A 72 -6.65 -0.54 0.28
N ILE A 73 -5.34 -0.35 0.43
CA ILE A 73 -4.75 0.09 1.71
C ILE A 73 -5.21 1.52 2.04
N ILE A 74 -5.12 2.45 1.09
CA ILE A 74 -5.50 3.85 1.29
C ILE A 74 -7.01 3.99 1.60
N SER A 75 -7.86 3.21 0.92
CA SER A 75 -9.30 3.25 1.15
C SER A 75 -9.67 2.75 2.55
N ARG A 76 -9.05 1.67 3.04
CA ARG A 76 -9.26 1.15 4.39
C ARG A 76 -8.87 2.15 5.48
N THR A 77 -7.80 2.93 5.28
CA THR A 77 -7.39 3.98 6.22
C THR A 77 -8.42 5.12 6.32
N ARG A 78 -9.22 5.37 5.27
CA ARG A 78 -10.26 6.41 5.30
C ARG A 78 -11.53 5.96 6.00
N SER A 79 -11.79 4.65 6.11
CA SER A 79 -13.01 4.09 6.67
C SER A 79 -13.01 3.95 8.20
N THR A 80 -11.94 4.29 8.90
CA THR A 80 -11.87 4.18 10.37
C THR A 80 -12.39 5.42 11.13
N VAL A 81 -13.25 6.22 10.50
CA VAL A 81 -13.91 7.37 11.15
C VAL A 81 -15.43 7.16 11.21
N GLU A 82 -15.86 6.03 11.76
CA GLU A 82 -17.20 5.92 12.35
C GLU A 82 -17.04 5.56 13.83
N TYR A 83 -17.07 6.58 14.69
CA TYR A 83 -17.46 6.39 16.08
C TYR A 83 -18.98 6.38 16.13
N PRO A 84 -19.66 5.25 16.41
CA PRO A 84 -21.06 5.28 16.78
C PRO A 84 -21.14 5.96 18.15
N GLY A 85 -21.57 7.22 18.14
CA GLY A 85 -21.83 8.01 19.33
C GLY A 85 -23.00 7.47 20.16
N GLU A 86 -22.97 7.89 21.42
CA GLU A 86 -24.09 8.05 22.34
C GLU A 86 -24.71 6.79 22.97
N LEU A 87 -24.11 6.40 24.10
CA LEU A 87 -24.84 5.84 25.24
C LEU A 87 -25.90 6.85 25.72
N LYS A 88 -27.10 6.78 25.15
CA LYS A 88 -28.33 7.22 25.82
C LYS A 88 -29.42 6.17 25.67
N LYS A 89 -29.73 5.55 26.82
CA LYS A 89 -31.02 4.99 27.30
C LYS A 89 -30.69 3.83 28.25
N ASN A 90 -31.21 3.66 29.44
CA ASN A 90 -32.12 4.37 30.33
C ASN A 90 -31.93 3.63 31.66
N LEU A 91 -31.55 4.30 32.75
CA LEU A 91 -31.62 3.70 34.08
C LEU A 91 -33.08 3.81 34.52
N ASP A 92 -33.86 2.79 34.18
CA ASP A 92 -35.16 2.53 34.78
C ASP A 92 -35.24 1.02 35.00
N LEU A 93 -35.04 0.60 36.24
CA LEU A 93 -35.52 -0.65 36.82
C LEU A 93 -35.29 -0.58 38.34
N THR A 94 -36.36 -0.12 39.00
CA THR A 94 -36.88 -0.55 40.32
C THR A 94 -36.03 -0.34 41.56
#